data_AF-A0A084A6S3-F1
#
_entry.id   AF-A0A084A6S3-F1
#
_cell.length_a   1.000
_cell.length_b   1.000
_cell.length_c   1.000
_cell.angle_alpha   90.00
_cell.angle_beta   90.00
_cell.angle_gamma   90.00
#
_symmetry.space_group_name_H-M   'P 1'
#
loop_
_entity.id
_entity.type
_entity.pdbx_description
1 polymer ?
#
loop_
_entity_poly.entity_id
_entity_poly.type
_entity_poly.pdbx_seq_one_letter_code
_entity_poly.pdbx_strand_id
1 'polypeptide(L)'
;MDKVTLSCSGGCGRTVTLRRSKVQKADYYLCQSRGSGHLCEQKLPPLPPGKMRRVEMNAAATFWGYAEALASVKDRASITCAREILAAGVVQLALNKAAK
;
A
#
# COMPACT_ATOMS: atom_id res chain seq x y z
N MET A 1 -19.87 -14.32 19.20
CA MET A 1 -18.54 -13.76 18.85
C MET A 1 -18.68 -13.01 17.55
N ASP A 2 -18.48 -11.69 17.55
CA ASP A 2 -18.70 -10.86 16.36
C ASP A 2 -17.59 -11.08 15.30
N LYS A 3 -18.00 -11.49 14.10
CA LYS A 3 -17.13 -11.75 12.96
C LYS A 3 -17.41 -10.72 11.87
N VAL A 4 -16.37 -10.33 11.16
CA VAL A 4 -16.46 -9.43 10.01
C VAL A 4 -15.89 -10.13 8.78
N THR A 5 -16.60 -10.00 7.67
CA THR A 5 -16.13 -10.43 6.35
C THR A 5 -15.62 -9.22 5.60
N LEU A 6 -14.34 -9.25 5.23
CA LEU A 6 -13.71 -8.22 4.41
C LEU A 6 -13.55 -8.74 3.00
N SER A 7 -13.79 -7.90 2.01
CA SER A 7 -13.56 -8.17 0.59
C SER A 7 -12.34 -7.40 0.10
N CYS A 8 -11.66 -7.94 -0.91
CA CYS A 8 -10.53 -7.27 -1.54
C CYS A 8 -11.03 -6.03 -2.30
N SER A 9 -10.56 -4.84 -1.91
CA SER A 9 -10.93 -3.58 -2.56
C SER A 9 -10.49 -3.49 -4.02
N GLY A 10 -9.53 -4.32 -4.44
CA GLY A 10 -9.15 -4.48 -5.85
C GLY A 10 -10.17 -5.26 -6.70
N GLY A 11 -11.29 -5.70 -6.14
CA GLY A 11 -12.38 -6.32 -6.90
C GLY A 11 -12.05 -7.69 -7.49
N CYS A 12 -11.13 -8.44 -6.88
CA CYS A 12 -10.78 -9.81 -7.33
C CYS A 12 -11.67 -10.91 -6.74
N GLY A 13 -12.73 -10.55 -6.02
CA GLY A 13 -13.68 -11.50 -5.40
C GLY A 13 -13.16 -12.21 -4.14
N ARG A 14 -11.88 -12.06 -3.78
CA ARG A 14 -11.34 -12.67 -2.55
C ARG A 14 -11.91 -12.01 -1.31
N THR A 15 -12.23 -12.83 -0.32
CA THR A 15 -12.73 -12.40 0.99
C THR A 15 -11.98 -13.10 2.11
N VAL A 16 -12.04 -12.52 3.31
CA VAL A 16 -11.55 -13.14 4.54
C VAL A 16 -12.54 -12.86 5.66
N THR A 17 -12.87 -13.86 6.46
CA THR A 17 -13.78 -13.73 7.61
C THR A 17 -13.00 -13.94 8.90
N LEU A 18 -12.95 -12.92 9.76
CA LEU A 18 -12.18 -12.94 11.01
C LEU A 18 -13.03 -12.43 12.17
N ARG A 19 -12.58 -12.68 13.40
CA ARG A 19 -13.12 -11.97 14.57
C ARG A 19 -12.82 -10.49 14.43
N ARG A 20 -13.78 -9.61 14.74
CA ARG A 20 -13.58 -8.15 14.59
C ARG A 20 -12.33 -7.63 15.32
N SER A 21 -12.02 -8.20 16.50
CA SER A 21 -10.82 -7.86 17.29
C SER A 21 -9.48 -8.24 16.65
N LYS A 22 -9.49 -9.02 15.56
CA LYS A 22 -8.29 -9.41 14.80
C LYS A 22 -8.11 -8.60 13.51
N VAL A 23 -8.95 -7.59 13.30
CA VAL A 23 -8.90 -6.71 12.14
C VAL A 23 -8.42 -5.34 12.57
N GLN A 24 -7.31 -4.90 11.99
CA GLN A 24 -6.88 -3.50 12.09
C GLN A 24 -7.73 -2.63 11.17
N LYS A 25 -8.16 -1.46 11.64
CA LYS A 25 -8.98 -0.53 10.85
C LYS A 25 -8.16 0.05 9.69
N ALA A 26 -8.73 0.00 8.49
CA ALA A 26 -8.17 0.58 7.28
C ALA A 26 -9.29 1.10 6.36
N ASP A 27 -8.95 1.94 5.39
CA ASP A 27 -9.89 2.44 4.38
C ASP A 27 -10.10 1.40 3.28
N TYR A 28 -9.06 0.66 2.94
CA TYR A 28 -9.09 -0.41 1.94
C TYR A 28 -8.35 -1.65 2.43
N TYR A 29 -8.77 -2.82 1.98
CA TYR A 29 -8.09 -4.09 2.25
C TYR A 29 -7.75 -4.78 0.94
N LEU A 30 -6.47 -5.11 0.72
CA LEU A 30 -6.04 -5.87 -0.45
C LEU A 30 -5.54 -7.25 -0.07
N CYS A 31 -5.97 -8.26 -0.84
CA CYS A 31 -5.64 -9.67 -0.61
C CYS A 31 -4.17 -10.06 -0.83
N GLN A 32 -3.37 -9.14 -1.41
CA GLN A 32 -1.95 -9.34 -1.73
C GLN A 32 -1.59 -10.70 -2.32
N SER A 33 -2.43 -11.17 -3.25
CA SER A 33 -2.17 -12.44 -3.90
C SER A 33 -0.92 -12.35 -4.80
N ARG A 34 -0.10 -13.41 -4.85
CA ARG A 34 1.07 -13.42 -5.75
C ARG A 34 0.70 -13.24 -7.23
N GLY A 35 -0.44 -13.78 -7.66
CA GLY A 35 -0.86 -13.76 -9.07
C GLY A 35 -1.66 -12.51 -9.49
N SER A 36 -2.36 -11.85 -8.55
CA SER A 36 -3.29 -10.75 -8.86
C SER A 36 -3.15 -9.54 -7.94
N GLY A 37 -2.23 -9.56 -6.97
CA GLY A 37 -2.04 -8.50 -5.98
C GLY A 37 -1.71 -7.15 -6.62
N HIS A 38 -0.80 -7.15 -7.59
CA HIS A 38 -0.43 -5.94 -8.35
C HIS A 38 -1.63 -5.35 -9.11
N LEU A 39 -2.48 -6.19 -9.72
CA LEU A 39 -3.71 -5.74 -10.40
C LEU A 39 -4.74 -5.18 -9.41
N CYS A 40 -4.82 -5.76 -8.22
CA CYS A 40 -5.70 -5.26 -7.16
C CYS A 40 -5.25 -3.88 -6.66
N GLU A 41 -3.94 -3.65 -6.55
CA GLU A 41 -3.38 -2.39 -6.10
C GLU A 41 -3.58 -1.26 -7.13
N GLN A 42 -3.45 -1.56 -8.43
CA GLN A 42 -3.71 -0.60 -9.50
C GLN A 42 -5.16 -0.09 -9.54
N LYS A 43 -6.11 -0.88 -9.00
CA LYS A 43 -7.52 -0.50 -8.93
C LYS A 43 -7.88 0.34 -7.71
N LEU A 44 -6.94 0.56 -6.80
CA LEU A 44 -7.18 1.49 -5.70
C LEU A 44 -7.38 2.91 -6.25
N PRO A 45 -8.25 3.71 -5.62
CA PRO A 45 -8.38 5.11 -5.98
C PRO A 45 -7.02 5.82 -5.96
N PRO A 46 -6.81 6.82 -6.84
CA PRO A 46 -5.61 7.66 -6.76
C PRO A 46 -5.56 8.36 -5.39
N LEU A 47 -4.36 8.51 -4.85
CA LEU A 47 -4.15 9.14 -3.56
C LEU A 47 -4.53 10.63 -3.65
N PRO A 48 -5.43 11.15 -2.79
CA PRO A 48 -5.79 12.56 -2.83
C PRO A 48 -4.57 13.47 -2.60
N PRO A 49 -4.53 14.66 -3.24
CA PRO A 49 -3.42 15.60 -3.06
C PRO A 49 -3.17 15.93 -1.59
N GLY A 50 -1.90 15.93 -1.17
CA GLY A 50 -1.49 16.26 0.20
C GLY A 50 -1.70 15.14 1.24
N LYS A 51 -2.30 14.01 0.85
CA LYS A 51 -2.37 12.81 1.70
C LYS A 51 -1.21 11.86 1.43
N MET A 52 -0.95 11.01 2.42
CA MET A 52 -0.12 9.82 2.32
C MET A 52 -0.99 8.56 2.48
N ARG A 53 -0.59 7.46 1.85
CA ARG A 53 -1.19 6.14 2.08
C ARG A 53 -0.27 5.33 2.97
N ARG A 54 -0.72 5.02 4.18
CA ARG A 54 -0.06 4.08 5.08
C ARG A 54 -0.51 2.67 4.74
N VAL A 55 0.45 1.76 4.65
CA VAL A 55 0.21 0.34 4.46
C VAL A 55 0.46 -0.37 5.78
N GLU A 56 -0.53 -1.12 6.24
CA GLU A 56 -0.47 -1.96 7.42
C GLU A 56 -0.48 -3.43 6.96
N MET A 57 0.67 -4.08 7.09
CA MET A 57 0.82 -5.47 6.68
C MET A 57 0.02 -6.37 7.62
N ASN A 58 -0.66 -7.37 7.04
CA ASN A 58 -1.48 -8.33 7.78
C ASN A 58 -2.59 -7.68 8.64
N ALA A 59 -3.13 -6.53 8.20
CA ALA A 59 -4.24 -5.85 8.85
C ALA A 59 -5.47 -6.77 9.04
N ALA A 60 -5.64 -7.76 8.18
CA ALA A 60 -6.64 -8.82 8.33
C ALA A 60 -6.12 -10.15 7.78
N ALA A 61 -5.37 -10.89 8.59
CA ALA A 61 -4.68 -12.12 8.20
C ALA A 61 -3.76 -11.89 7.00
N THR A 62 -4.09 -12.43 5.81
CA THR A 62 -3.27 -12.26 4.60
C THR A 62 -3.54 -10.94 3.87
N PHE A 63 -4.53 -10.16 4.30
CA PHE A 63 -4.86 -8.89 3.68
C PHE A 63 -4.03 -7.76 4.28
N TRP A 64 -3.52 -6.88 3.42
CA TRP A 64 -2.91 -5.63 3.83
C TRP A 64 -3.98 -4.54 3.92
N GLY A 65 -3.88 -3.71 4.94
CA GLY A 65 -4.73 -2.55 5.16
C GLY A 65 -4.08 -1.30 4.58
N TYR A 66 -4.86 -0.49 3.89
CA TYR A 66 -4.40 0.79 3.36
C TYR A 66 -5.24 1.89 4.00
N ALA A 67 -4.58 2.83 4.67
CA ALA A 67 -5.21 3.97 5.31
C ALA A 67 -4.64 5.26 4.74
N GLU A 68 -5.50 6.20 4.40
CA GLU A 68 -5.12 7.52 3.93
C GLU A 68 -5.11 8.52 5.09
N ALA A 69 -3.98 9.18 5.26
CA ALA A 69 -3.80 10.19 6.29
C ALA A 69 -3.23 11.47 5.69
N LEU A 70 -3.47 12.62 6.34
CA LEU A 70 -2.74 13.84 6.00
C LEU A 70 -1.27 13.65 6.33
N ALA A 71 -0.40 13.94 5.36
CA ALA A 71 1.04 13.83 5.57
C ALA A 71 1.49 14.94 6.53
N SER A 72 2.14 14.56 7.63
CA SER A 72 2.79 15.53 8.52
C SER A 72 3.97 16.20 7.83
N VAL A 73 4.50 17.28 8.41
CA VAL A 73 5.71 17.95 7.90
C VAL A 73 6.88 16.96 7.82
N LYS A 74 7.02 16.08 8.82
CA LYS A 74 8.07 15.06 8.86
C LYS A 74 7.88 13.99 7.77
N ASP A 75 6.64 13.55 7.55
CA ASP A 75 6.35 12.56 6.51
C ASP A 75 6.66 13.12 5.12
N ARG A 76 6.26 14.37 4.86
CA ARG A 76 6.57 15.04 3.58
C ARG A 76 8.07 15.16 3.35
N ALA A 77 8.82 15.62 4.35
CA ALA A 77 10.27 15.73 4.25
C ALA A 77 10.93 14.36 3.98
N SER A 78 10.46 13.31 4.66
CA SER A 78 10.95 11.94 4.47
C SER A 78 10.64 11.41 3.07
N ILE A 79 9.42 11.64 2.58
CA ILE A 79 8.99 11.23 1.22
C ILE A 79 9.82 11.98 0.16
N THR A 80 10.07 13.27 0.33
CA THR A 80 10.90 14.05 -0.59
C THR A 80 12.32 13.51 -0.64
N CYS A 81 12.96 13.30 0.52
CA CYS A 81 14.30 12.73 0.60
C CYS A 81 14.38 11.34 -0.06
N ALA A 82 13.41 10.47 0.20
CA ALA A 82 13.35 9.15 -0.44
C ALA A 82 13.25 9.23 -1.98
N ARG A 83 12.51 10.20 -2.52
CA ARG A 83 12.40 10.44 -3.96
C ARG A 83 13.71 10.93 -4.56
N GLU A 84 14.41 11.82 -3.87
CA GLU A 84 15.72 12.33 -4.30
C GLU A 84 16.77 11.21 -4.34
N ILE A 85 16.83 10.38 -3.31
CA ILE A 85 17.71 9.19 -3.26
C ILE A 85 17.39 8.24 -4.42
N LEU A 86 16.10 7.95 -4.66
CA LEU A 86 15.69 7.08 -5.77
C LEU A 86 16.12 7.66 -7.12
N ALA A 87 15.88 8.96 -7.35
CA ALA A 87 16.25 9.61 -8.60
C ALA A 87 17.77 9.56 -8.84
N ALA A 88 18.57 9.87 -7.81
CA ALA A 88 20.03 9.78 -7.89
C ALA A 88 20.51 8.34 -8.19
N GLY A 89 19.93 7.34 -7.52
CA GLY A 89 20.26 5.94 -7.73
C GLY A 89 19.92 5.45 -9.15
N VAL A 90 18.77 5.85 -9.70
CA VAL A 90 18.37 5.52 -11.07
C VAL A 90 19.34 6.12 -12.10
N VAL A 91 19.78 7.37 -11.90
CA VAL A 91 20.78 8.02 -12.77
C VAL A 91 22.11 7.27 -12.72
N GLN A 92 22.59 6.91 -11.52
CA GLN A 92 23.85 6.19 -11.36
C GLN A 92 23.81 4.81 -12.05
N LEU A 93 22.70 4.07 -11.92
CA LEU A 93 22.52 2.79 -12.59
C LEU A 93 22.53 2.94 -14.12
N ALA A 94 21.93 4.01 -14.65
CA ALA A 94 21.93 4.28 -16.09
C ALA A 94 23.34 4.58 -16.62
N LEU A 95 24.12 5.41 -15.91
CA LEU A 95 25.51 5.70 -16.27
C LEU A 95 26.38 4.44 -16.25
N ASN A 96 26.25 3.62 -15.21
CA ASN A 96 26.98 2.35 -15.11
C ASN A 96 26.62 1.37 -16.23
N LYS A 97 25.36 1.39 -16.71
CA LYS A 97 24.92 0.56 -17.84
C LYS A 97 25.46 1.08 -19.17
N ALA A 98 25.61 2.39 -19.33
CA ALA A 98 26.16 3.00 -20.55
C ALA A 98 27.69 2.89 -20.65
N ALA A 99 28.38 2.71 -19.51
CA ALA A 99 29.83 2.51 -19.46
C ALA A 99 30.28 1.05 -19.65
N LYS A 100 29.33 0.11 -19.81
CA LYS A 100 29.55 -1.30 -20.15
C LYS A 100 29.23 -1.54 -21.62
#